data_AF-A0A7Y8M6J5-F1
#
_entry.id   AF-A0A7Y8M6J5-F1
#
_cell.length_a   1.000
_cell.length_b   1.000
_cell.length_c   1.000
_cell.angle_alpha   90.00
_cell.angle_beta   90.00
_cell.angle_gamma   90.00
#
_symmetry.space_group_name_H-M   'P 1'
#
loop_
_entity.id
_entity.type
_entity.pdbx_description
1 polymer ?
#
loop_
_entity_poly.entity_id
_entity_poly.type
_entity_poly.pdbx_seq_one_letter_code
_entity_poly.pdbx_strand_id
1 'polypeptide(L)'
;MPQQLAISRAARLLGVSRAALQKRIKEGGLHSFDGTITSEELLQLYPDLQLEDSGLFERTQKIKQDAFRRRVMDRTLPAKEVLAERLYEQSLELNDIKHHLQNYHTLVVGLQDKIHELGGSQPEARSALVQLDEWLEHELRHVLGEDKKPDTLDVIDAMLRVMSAHVTLHPSGRDFFVEGNDTLLEAALKAGLALNYGCSSGNCGLCKARVISGQVMKTRHFDYVLSEPEKQQGYTLMCCHTAVSDVTLEALEASSASDIPKQQISAKVKAVTQLSQNMMLLHLQTPRSHRLRFLAGQSVTLGHVEAGSGEFPIASCPCNDRDLQFHIQRGVGGSFSEKVWNGLKTGETITVYGPWGDYLFREESQNGVMFIAFDRGYATIKSLLEHSMARESAEDMILVWSASTPDGHYMSNLCRAMEDALENFHYLPVSVAGLESEDAAASQVIDALLEAYPKARQLDIYLAGPENQIAPAREKLLAAGFPNNKLTAMVV
;
A
#
# COMPACT_ATOMS: atom_id res chain seq x y z
N MET A 1 -21.67 13.56 -16.66
CA MET A 1 -21.81 12.40 -15.76
C MET A 1 -20.89 12.64 -14.58
N PRO A 2 -21.32 12.41 -13.33
CA PRO A 2 -20.46 12.60 -12.17
C PRO A 2 -19.22 11.68 -12.31
N GLN A 3 -18.04 12.27 -12.25
CA GLN A 3 -16.78 11.56 -12.40
C GLN A 3 -16.61 10.61 -11.21
N GLN A 4 -16.58 9.31 -11.48
CA GLN A 4 -16.33 8.30 -10.46
C GLN A 4 -14.83 8.25 -10.15
N LEU A 5 -14.48 8.36 -8.88
CA LEU A 5 -13.12 8.34 -8.37
C LEU A 5 -12.93 7.06 -7.55
N ALA A 6 -11.85 6.33 -7.78
CA ALA A 6 -11.45 5.26 -6.88
C ALA A 6 -11.25 5.81 -5.45
N ILE A 7 -11.61 5.03 -4.43
CA ILE A 7 -11.47 5.45 -3.01
C ILE A 7 -10.05 5.92 -2.69
N SER A 8 -9.03 5.25 -3.25
CA SER A 8 -7.62 5.62 -3.06
C SER A 8 -7.26 6.98 -3.67
N ARG A 9 -7.87 7.33 -4.81
CA ARG A 9 -7.72 8.64 -5.46
C ARG A 9 -8.47 9.73 -4.70
N ALA A 10 -9.67 9.43 -4.22
CA ALA A 10 -10.43 10.32 -3.34
C ALA A 10 -9.68 10.61 -2.03
N ALA A 11 -9.12 9.58 -1.39
CA ALA A 11 -8.31 9.74 -0.18
C ALA A 11 -7.11 10.65 -0.42
N ARG A 12 -6.41 10.47 -1.55
CA ARG A 12 -5.30 11.32 -1.98
C ARG A 12 -5.71 12.78 -2.22
N LEU A 13 -6.85 13.01 -2.85
CA LEU A 13 -7.39 14.36 -3.09
C LEU A 13 -7.70 15.09 -1.78
N LEU A 14 -8.24 14.37 -0.80
CA LEU A 14 -8.59 14.90 0.52
C LEU A 14 -7.39 15.00 1.48
N GLY A 15 -6.24 14.39 1.14
CA GLY A 15 -5.09 14.30 2.04
C GLY A 15 -5.31 13.42 3.27
N VAL A 16 -6.26 12.47 3.21
CA VAL A 16 -6.57 11.51 4.28
C VAL A 16 -6.14 10.10 3.89
N SER A 17 -6.05 9.18 4.86
CA SER A 17 -5.75 7.77 4.56
C SER A 17 -6.93 7.07 3.90
N ARG A 18 -6.64 6.04 3.09
CA ARG A 18 -7.67 5.17 2.50
C ARG A 18 -8.57 4.57 3.58
N ALA A 19 -7.99 4.11 4.68
CA ALA A 19 -8.73 3.51 5.79
C ALA A 19 -9.70 4.52 6.46
N ALA A 20 -9.29 5.78 6.64
CA ALA A 20 -10.16 6.82 7.19
C ALA A 20 -11.39 7.08 6.30
N LEU A 21 -11.20 7.09 4.98
CA LEU A 21 -12.32 7.27 4.04
C LEU A 21 -13.24 6.03 4.03
N GLN A 22 -12.67 4.83 4.07
CA GLN A 22 -13.43 3.58 4.17
C GLN A 22 -14.25 3.48 5.45
N LYS A 23 -13.73 3.96 6.57
CA LYS A 23 -14.47 4.05 7.84
C LYS A 23 -15.73 4.91 7.69
N ARG A 24 -15.62 6.09 7.07
CA ARG A 24 -16.77 6.96 6.83
C ARG A 24 -17.82 6.33 5.93
N ILE A 25 -17.40 5.54 4.95
CA ILE A 25 -18.31 4.73 4.11
C ILE A 25 -19.05 3.71 4.98
N LYS A 26 -18.35 2.97 5.85
CA LYS A 26 -18.98 2.00 6.78
C LYS A 26 -19.94 2.64 7.77
N GLU A 27 -19.61 3.84 8.26
CA GLU A 27 -20.44 4.60 9.20
C GLU A 27 -21.68 5.22 8.53
N GLY A 28 -21.86 5.01 7.22
CA GLY A 28 -23.02 5.48 6.46
C GLY A 28 -22.91 6.93 6.00
N GLY A 29 -21.73 7.55 6.12
CA GLY A 29 -21.47 8.91 5.70
C GLY A 29 -21.21 9.06 4.20
N LEU A 30 -20.86 7.98 3.49
CA LEU A 30 -20.53 7.97 2.05
C LEU A 30 -21.12 6.75 1.37
N HIS A 31 -21.62 6.90 0.14
CA HIS A 31 -22.09 5.79 -0.69
C HIS A 31 -21.00 5.38 -1.69
N SER A 32 -20.30 4.26 -1.43
CA SER A 32 -19.39 3.70 -2.43
C SER A 32 -20.10 2.68 -3.31
N PHE A 33 -19.93 2.77 -4.63
CA PHE A 33 -20.32 1.72 -5.57
C PHE A 33 -19.05 1.09 -6.16
N ASP A 34 -18.86 -0.21 -5.90
CA ASP A 34 -17.75 -1.02 -6.46
C ASP A 34 -16.35 -0.40 -6.25
N GLY A 35 -16.11 0.18 -5.07
CA GLY A 35 -14.82 0.81 -4.73
C GLY A 35 -14.60 2.22 -5.31
N THR A 36 -15.64 2.83 -5.87
CA THR A 36 -15.63 4.21 -6.38
C THR A 36 -16.63 5.12 -5.65
N ILE A 37 -16.35 6.43 -5.65
CA ILE A 37 -17.16 7.50 -5.04
C ILE A 37 -17.28 8.65 -6.05
N THR A 38 -18.39 9.39 -6.04
CA THR A 38 -18.57 10.56 -6.92
C THR A 38 -17.94 11.83 -6.33
N SER A 39 -17.46 12.74 -7.18
CA SER A 39 -16.92 14.05 -6.74
C SER A 39 -17.96 14.89 -5.99
N GLU A 40 -19.23 14.83 -6.38
CA GLU A 40 -20.33 15.56 -5.74
C GLU A 40 -20.56 15.12 -4.27
N GLU A 41 -20.53 13.82 -4.00
CA GLU A 41 -20.66 13.30 -2.62
C GLU A 41 -19.48 13.72 -1.74
N LEU A 42 -18.26 13.69 -2.29
CA LEU A 42 -17.05 14.14 -1.60
C LEU A 42 -17.13 15.61 -1.18
N LEU A 43 -17.63 16.49 -2.06
CA LEU A 43 -17.80 17.91 -1.78
C LEU A 43 -18.87 18.19 -0.73
N GLN A 44 -19.96 17.42 -0.71
CA GLN A 44 -21.01 17.57 0.30
C GLN A 44 -20.50 17.28 1.72
N LEU A 45 -19.55 16.36 1.87
CA LEU A 45 -18.99 15.95 3.16
C LEU A 45 -17.78 16.76 3.61
N TYR A 46 -17.08 17.38 2.67
CA TYR A 46 -15.93 18.25 2.94
C TYR A 46 -16.12 19.61 2.26
N PRO A 47 -17.14 20.40 2.65
CA PRO A 47 -17.45 21.68 2.03
C PRO A 47 -16.36 22.75 2.28
N ASP A 48 -15.58 22.62 3.36
CA ASP A 48 -14.52 23.54 3.76
C ASP A 48 -13.12 23.11 3.30
N LEU A 49 -13.00 22.44 2.14
CA LEU A 49 -11.71 21.99 1.59
C LEU A 49 -10.83 23.20 1.17
N GLN A 50 -10.29 23.92 2.16
CA GLN A 50 -9.32 25.00 1.96
C GLN A 50 -7.94 24.40 1.73
N LEU A 51 -7.66 24.09 0.47
CA LEU A 51 -6.40 23.49 0.03
C LEU A 51 -5.22 24.47 0.02
N GLU A 52 -5.44 25.77 0.26
CA GLU A 52 -4.39 26.78 0.19
C GLU A 52 -3.59 26.98 1.50
N ASP A 53 -4.05 26.48 2.65
CA ASP A 53 -3.44 26.81 3.97
C ASP A 53 -2.75 25.65 4.72
N SER A 54 -2.62 24.46 4.13
CA SER A 54 -2.02 23.32 4.85
C SER A 54 -0.50 23.22 4.73
N GLY A 55 0.22 24.26 5.17
CA GLY A 55 1.65 24.17 5.51
C GLY A 55 1.97 23.14 6.62
N LEU A 56 0.93 22.60 7.26
CA LEU A 56 1.00 21.45 8.18
C LEU A 56 1.33 20.13 7.45
N PHE A 57 0.91 19.96 6.20
CA PHE A 57 1.16 18.74 5.43
C PHE A 57 2.65 18.56 5.10
N GLU A 58 3.34 19.65 4.75
CA GLU A 58 4.79 19.64 4.50
C GLU A 58 5.61 19.35 5.76
N ARG A 59 5.18 19.83 6.94
CA ARG A 59 5.90 19.60 8.20
C ARG A 59 5.78 18.14 8.66
N THR A 60 4.59 17.55 8.55
CA THR A 60 4.36 16.13 8.85
C THR A 60 4.98 15.22 7.79
N GLN A 61 5.01 15.62 6.51
CA GLN A 61 5.74 14.92 5.44
C GLN A 61 7.26 14.92 5.66
N LYS A 62 7.82 16.04 6.12
CA LYS A 62 9.26 16.17 6.41
C LYS A 62 9.67 15.34 7.62
N ILE A 63 8.84 15.32 8.67
CA ILE A 63 9.02 14.43 9.83
C ILE A 63 8.83 12.96 9.43
N LYS A 64 7.86 12.63 8.54
CA LYS A 64 7.70 11.29 7.94
C LYS A 64 8.92 10.88 7.10
N GLN A 65 9.54 11.80 6.36
CA GLN A 65 10.77 11.55 5.60
C GLN A 65 12.02 11.39 6.49
N ASP A 66 12.07 12.09 7.63
CA ASP A 66 13.20 12.04 8.56
C ASP A 66 13.12 10.84 9.53
N ALA A 67 11.91 10.43 9.95
CA ALA A 67 11.67 9.23 10.77
C ALA A 67 11.81 7.93 9.97
N PHE A 68 11.45 7.95 8.68
CA PHE A 68 11.67 6.85 7.74
C PHE A 68 12.86 7.19 6.83
N ARG A 69 14.09 6.86 7.23
CA ARG A 69 15.27 6.93 6.34
C ARG A 69 14.93 6.30 4.97
N ARG A 70 14.69 7.17 3.98
CA ARG A 70 14.37 6.89 2.57
C ARG A 70 13.03 6.18 2.32
N ARG A 71 11.91 6.78 2.72
CA ARG A 71 10.68 6.68 1.88
C ARG A 71 10.58 7.92 1.01
N VAL A 72 10.79 7.71 -0.28
CA VAL A 72 10.70 8.71 -1.34
C VAL A 72 9.22 9.07 -1.53
N MET A 73 8.82 10.20 -0.96
CA MET A 73 7.68 11.00 -1.41
C MET A 73 8.20 12.42 -1.70
N ASP A 74 9.33 12.52 -2.39
CA ASP A 74 9.51 13.69 -3.24
C ASP A 74 8.45 13.56 -4.31
N ARG A 75 7.68 14.63 -4.59
CA ARG A 75 6.84 14.74 -5.79
C ARG A 75 7.76 14.76 -7.01
N THR A 76 8.46 13.65 -7.26
CA THR A 76 9.33 13.48 -8.40
C THR A 76 8.44 13.42 -9.61
N LEU A 77 8.62 14.41 -10.49
CA LEU A 77 7.95 14.39 -11.78
C LEU A 77 8.36 13.10 -12.51
N PRO A 78 7.43 12.48 -13.26
CA PRO A 78 7.78 11.43 -14.20
C PRO A 78 8.87 11.89 -15.18
N ALA A 79 9.58 10.94 -15.78
CA ALA A 79 10.50 11.23 -16.86
C ALA A 79 9.79 12.04 -17.95
N LYS A 80 10.52 12.91 -18.63
CA LYS A 80 9.94 13.88 -19.59
C LYS A 80 9.11 13.18 -20.67
N GLU A 81 9.57 12.02 -21.10
CA GLU A 81 8.90 11.18 -22.08
C GLU A 81 7.59 10.61 -21.54
N VAL A 82 7.58 10.12 -20.30
CA VAL A 82 6.36 9.65 -19.61
C VAL A 82 5.37 10.80 -19.49
N LEU A 83 5.84 11.95 -19.02
CA LEU A 83 5.00 13.14 -18.82
C LEU A 83 4.37 13.61 -20.14
N ALA A 84 5.14 13.64 -21.22
CA ALA A 84 4.66 13.99 -22.55
C ALA A 84 3.57 13.02 -23.04
N GLU A 85 3.79 11.71 -22.86
CA GLU A 85 2.80 10.69 -23.22
C GLU A 85 1.52 10.80 -22.37
N ARG A 86 1.63 11.06 -21.06
CA ARG A 86 0.45 11.26 -20.19
C ARG A 86 -0.36 12.48 -20.62
N LEU A 87 0.31 13.59 -20.94
CA LEU A 87 -0.34 14.81 -21.43
C LEU A 87 -0.99 14.60 -22.80
N TYR A 88 -0.32 13.85 -23.69
CA TYR A 88 -0.86 13.50 -24.99
C TYR A 88 -2.14 12.66 -24.86
N GLU A 89 -2.13 11.63 -24.01
CA GLU A 89 -3.30 10.78 -23.78
C GLU A 89 -4.48 11.56 -23.20
N GLN A 90 -4.24 12.45 -22.22
CA GLN A 90 -5.29 13.35 -21.72
C GLN A 90 -5.82 14.30 -22.79
N SER A 91 -4.96 14.75 -23.71
CA SER A 91 -5.37 15.62 -24.81
C SER A 91 -6.27 14.87 -25.80
N LEU A 92 -6.01 13.58 -26.04
CA LEU A 92 -6.87 12.72 -26.84
C LEU A 92 -8.24 12.52 -26.19
N GLU A 93 -8.27 12.15 -24.91
CA GLU A 93 -9.52 11.97 -24.15
C GLU A 93 -10.38 13.25 -24.18
N LEU A 94 -9.74 14.41 -23.97
CA LEU A 94 -10.40 15.71 -24.03
C LEU A 94 -10.93 16.04 -25.42
N ASN A 95 -10.21 15.65 -26.47
CA ASN A 95 -10.67 15.83 -27.85
C ASN A 95 -11.87 14.93 -28.19
N ASP A 96 -11.87 13.69 -27.74
CA ASP A 96 -12.99 12.75 -27.93
C ASP A 96 -14.25 13.24 -27.22
N ILE A 97 -14.13 13.71 -25.97
CA ILE A 97 -15.25 14.31 -25.22
C ILE A 97 -15.79 15.53 -25.96
N LYS A 98 -14.93 16.41 -26.47
CA LYS A 98 -15.35 17.57 -27.28
C LYS A 98 -16.10 17.15 -28.54
N HIS A 99 -15.61 16.14 -29.24
CA HIS A 99 -16.26 15.63 -30.45
C HIS A 99 -17.62 15.00 -30.13
N HIS A 100 -17.74 14.23 -29.04
CA HIS A 100 -19.03 13.72 -28.57
C HIS A 100 -20.00 14.84 -28.23
N LEU A 101 -19.55 15.88 -27.51
CA LEU A 101 -20.39 17.04 -27.19
C LEU A 101 -20.87 17.77 -28.45
N GLN A 102 -20.00 17.94 -29.45
CA GLN A 102 -20.36 18.52 -30.75
C GLN A 102 -21.40 17.66 -31.50
N ASN A 103 -21.26 16.33 -31.46
CA ASN A 103 -22.22 15.42 -32.08
C ASN A 103 -23.58 15.46 -31.36
N TYR A 104 -23.60 15.48 -30.03
CA TYR A 104 -24.84 15.64 -29.27
C TYR A 104 -25.49 16.99 -29.55
N HIS A 105 -24.71 18.07 -29.57
CA HIS A 105 -25.23 19.39 -29.95
C HIS A 105 -25.85 19.36 -31.35
N THR A 106 -25.18 18.77 -32.34
CA THR A 106 -25.69 18.62 -33.71
C THR A 106 -26.98 17.79 -33.76
N LEU A 107 -27.06 16.72 -32.97
CA LEU A 107 -28.26 15.88 -32.88
C LEU A 107 -29.44 16.64 -32.27
N VAL A 108 -29.20 17.44 -31.24
CA VAL A 108 -30.27 18.24 -30.62
C VAL A 108 -30.72 19.37 -31.54
N VAL A 109 -29.80 20.06 -32.22
CA VAL A 109 -30.15 21.06 -33.25
C VAL A 109 -30.97 20.42 -34.37
N GLY A 110 -30.57 19.25 -34.87
CA GLY A 110 -31.35 18.51 -35.86
C GLY A 110 -32.74 18.06 -35.37
N LEU A 111 -32.89 17.80 -34.06
CA LEU A 111 -34.18 17.51 -33.45
C LEU A 111 -35.08 18.75 -33.41
N GLN A 112 -34.52 19.93 -33.09
CA GLN A 112 -35.24 21.21 -33.15
C GLN A 112 -35.71 21.53 -34.57
N ASP A 113 -34.85 21.33 -35.58
CA ASP A 113 -35.23 21.49 -36.98
C ASP A 113 -36.39 20.57 -37.37
N LYS A 114 -36.36 19.31 -36.90
CA LYS A 114 -37.43 18.34 -37.16
C LYS A 114 -38.75 18.70 -36.47
N ILE A 115 -38.69 19.23 -35.24
CA ILE A 115 -39.86 19.72 -34.51
C ILE A 115 -40.50 20.89 -35.27
N HIS A 116 -39.68 21.82 -35.78
CA HIS A 116 -40.14 22.93 -36.63
C HIS A 116 -40.80 22.44 -37.93
N GLU A 117 -40.22 21.46 -38.63
CA GLU A 117 -40.79 20.88 -39.85
C GLU A 117 -42.15 20.18 -39.61
N LEU A 118 -42.31 19.50 -38.47
CA LEU A 118 -43.51 18.72 -38.12
C LEU A 118 -44.69 19.60 -37.65
N GLY A 119 -44.49 20.91 -37.50
CA GLY A 119 -45.53 21.90 -37.16
C GLY A 119 -46.59 22.10 -38.25
N GLY A 120 -47.34 21.04 -38.58
CA GLY A 120 -48.43 21.04 -39.55
C GLY A 120 -49.79 21.50 -39.01
N SER A 121 -50.78 21.57 -39.91
CA SER A 121 -52.05 22.35 -39.89
C SER A 121 -53.07 22.13 -38.75
N GLN A 122 -52.77 21.34 -37.70
CA GLN A 122 -53.68 21.18 -36.56
C GLN A 122 -53.26 22.08 -35.38
N PRO A 123 -54.16 22.93 -34.84
CA PRO A 123 -53.82 23.92 -33.82
C PRO A 123 -53.26 23.32 -32.52
N GLU A 124 -53.81 22.19 -32.07
CA GLU A 124 -53.41 21.52 -30.82
C GLU A 124 -52.03 20.86 -30.92
N ALA A 125 -51.73 20.20 -32.04
CA ALA A 125 -50.41 19.61 -32.31
C ALA A 125 -49.32 20.69 -32.41
N ARG A 126 -49.66 21.85 -33.00
CA ARG A 126 -48.75 22.99 -33.10
C ARG A 126 -48.39 23.58 -31.74
N SER A 127 -49.37 23.71 -30.83
CA SER A 127 -49.15 24.18 -29.46
C SER A 127 -48.18 23.27 -28.70
N ALA A 128 -48.35 21.95 -28.80
CA ALA A 128 -47.51 20.98 -28.10
C ALA A 128 -46.06 20.97 -28.63
N LEU A 129 -45.88 21.11 -29.95
CA LEU A 129 -44.54 21.17 -30.57
C LEU A 129 -43.79 22.46 -30.22
N VAL A 130 -44.48 23.60 -30.12
CA VAL A 130 -43.88 24.87 -29.67
C VAL A 130 -43.43 24.78 -28.21
N GLN A 131 -44.25 24.22 -27.32
CA GLN A 131 -43.85 24.02 -25.93
C GLN A 131 -42.65 23.08 -25.79
N LEU A 132 -42.57 22.05 -26.62
CA LEU A 132 -41.44 21.13 -26.64
C LEU A 132 -40.15 21.81 -27.11
N ASP A 133 -40.22 22.64 -28.16
CA ASP A 133 -39.08 23.41 -28.66
C ASP A 133 -38.59 24.45 -27.64
N GLU A 134 -39.52 25.21 -27.03
CA GLU A 134 -39.19 26.16 -25.95
C GLU A 134 -38.54 25.47 -24.74
N TRP A 135 -39.04 24.29 -24.36
CA TRP A 135 -38.42 23.48 -23.31
C TRP A 135 -37.02 23.01 -23.69
N LEU A 136 -36.85 22.47 -24.91
CA LEU A 136 -35.54 22.02 -25.42
C LEU A 136 -34.54 23.16 -25.47
N GLU A 137 -34.95 24.34 -25.94
CA GLU A 137 -34.08 25.51 -26.02
C GLU A 137 -33.70 26.02 -24.63
N HIS A 138 -34.63 25.98 -23.67
CA HIS A 138 -34.35 26.31 -22.27
C HIS A 138 -33.31 25.35 -21.67
N GLU A 139 -33.49 24.04 -21.83
CA GLU A 139 -32.56 23.02 -21.32
C GLU A 139 -31.19 23.11 -22.01
N LEU A 140 -31.15 23.37 -23.33
CA LEU A 140 -29.88 23.52 -24.05
C LEU A 140 -29.08 24.72 -23.54
N ARG A 141 -29.77 25.85 -23.30
CA ARG A 141 -29.15 27.05 -22.72
C ARG A 141 -28.69 26.80 -21.28
N HIS A 142 -29.43 25.99 -20.52
CA HIS A 142 -29.00 25.59 -19.18
C HIS A 142 -27.72 24.74 -19.22
N VAL A 143 -27.63 23.77 -20.14
CA VAL A 143 -26.46 22.88 -20.27
C VAL A 143 -25.24 23.61 -20.84
N LEU A 144 -25.41 24.52 -21.80
CA LEU A 144 -24.32 25.26 -22.45
C LEU A 144 -23.95 26.57 -21.74
N GLY A 145 -24.83 27.11 -20.90
CA GLY A 145 -24.74 28.44 -20.29
C GLY A 145 -24.40 28.46 -18.80
N GLU A 146 -24.21 27.31 -18.13
CA GLU A 146 -23.60 27.33 -16.81
C GLU A 146 -22.12 27.70 -16.93
N ASP A 147 -21.79 28.94 -16.53
CA ASP A 147 -20.48 29.36 -16.00
C ASP A 147 -20.15 28.58 -14.69
N LYS A 148 -20.31 27.26 -14.70
CA LYS A 148 -19.76 26.42 -13.64
C LYS A 148 -18.25 26.53 -13.79
N LYS A 149 -17.63 27.34 -12.92
CA LYS A 149 -16.17 27.30 -12.75
C LYS A 149 -15.79 25.83 -12.63
N PRO A 150 -14.75 25.37 -13.36
CA PRO A 150 -14.34 23.98 -13.30
C PRO A 150 -14.17 23.61 -11.84
N ASP A 151 -14.80 22.51 -11.44
CA ASP A 151 -14.75 22.04 -10.06
C ASP A 151 -13.29 21.87 -9.67
N THR A 152 -12.88 22.52 -8.58
CA THR A 152 -11.49 22.52 -8.12
C THR A 152 -10.97 21.08 -7.97
N LEU A 153 -11.83 20.15 -7.57
CA LEU A 153 -11.50 18.72 -7.47
C LEU A 153 -11.24 18.08 -8.83
N ASP A 154 -12.03 18.40 -9.86
CA ASP A 154 -11.84 17.86 -11.22
C ASP A 154 -10.53 18.36 -11.82
N VAL A 155 -10.18 19.64 -11.58
CA VAL A 155 -8.89 20.21 -12.01
C VAL A 155 -7.72 19.55 -11.31
N ILE A 156 -7.83 19.31 -10.00
CA ILE A 156 -6.78 18.62 -9.23
C ILE A 156 -6.70 17.15 -9.63
N ASP A 157 -7.82 16.46 -9.86
CA ASP A 157 -7.83 15.08 -10.35
C ASP A 157 -7.15 14.98 -11.73
N ALA A 158 -7.48 15.88 -12.64
CA ALA A 158 -6.83 15.98 -13.95
C ALA A 158 -5.31 16.18 -13.80
N MET A 159 -4.88 17.07 -12.90
CA MET A 159 -3.45 17.26 -12.59
C MET A 159 -2.82 15.98 -11.98
N LEU A 160 -3.51 15.32 -11.06
CA LEU A 160 -3.02 14.10 -10.42
C LEU A 160 -2.87 12.94 -11.40
N ARG A 161 -3.75 12.82 -12.40
CA ARG A 161 -3.62 11.85 -13.50
C ARG A 161 -2.36 12.07 -14.34
N VAL A 162 -1.94 13.32 -14.51
CA VAL A 162 -0.64 13.64 -15.15
C VAL A 162 0.53 13.23 -14.26
N MET A 163 0.44 13.50 -12.96
CA MET A 163 1.54 13.25 -12.02
C MET A 163 1.68 11.77 -11.64
N SER A 164 0.56 11.05 -11.54
CA SER A 164 0.46 9.68 -11.06
C SER A 164 -0.62 8.91 -11.83
N ALA A 165 -0.26 7.73 -12.32
CA ALA A 165 -1.23 6.82 -12.94
C ALA A 165 -1.81 5.88 -11.89
N HIS A 166 -3.12 5.66 -11.91
CA HIS A 166 -3.78 4.66 -11.07
C HIS A 166 -3.75 3.30 -11.76
N VAL A 167 -3.39 2.25 -11.03
CA VAL A 167 -3.32 0.89 -11.55
C VAL A 167 -4.18 -0.03 -10.72
N THR A 168 -5.08 -0.77 -11.36
CA THR A 168 -5.93 -1.78 -10.73
C THR A 168 -5.49 -3.19 -11.18
N LEU A 169 -5.40 -4.12 -10.24
CA LEU A 169 -5.08 -5.53 -10.46
C LEU A 169 -6.34 -6.38 -10.50
N HIS A 170 -6.40 -7.28 -11.47
CA HIS A 170 -7.41 -8.33 -11.59
C HIS A 170 -6.74 -9.71 -11.44
N PRO A 171 -7.33 -10.66 -10.68
CA PRO A 171 -8.68 -10.64 -10.09
C PRO A 171 -8.77 -10.05 -8.67
N SER A 172 -7.67 -9.62 -8.05
CA SER A 172 -7.67 -9.21 -6.65
C SER A 172 -8.48 -7.93 -6.35
N GLY A 173 -8.73 -7.09 -7.36
CA GLY A 173 -9.39 -5.79 -7.21
C GLY A 173 -8.54 -4.75 -6.49
N ARG A 174 -7.26 -5.06 -6.25
CA ARG A 174 -6.34 -4.19 -5.53
C ARG A 174 -5.76 -3.13 -6.43
N ASP A 175 -5.39 -2.01 -5.84
CA ASP A 175 -4.96 -0.86 -6.61
C ASP A 175 -3.77 -0.14 -5.98
N PHE A 176 -2.99 0.53 -6.83
CA PHE A 176 -1.81 1.28 -6.44
C PHE A 176 -1.55 2.45 -7.41
N PHE A 177 -0.70 3.39 -7.01
CA PHE A 177 -0.29 4.51 -7.86
C PHE A 177 1.14 4.34 -8.38
N VAL A 178 1.36 4.72 -9.63
CA VAL A 178 2.68 4.78 -10.26
C VAL A 178 3.13 6.23 -10.33
N GLU A 179 4.13 6.55 -9.52
CA GLU A 179 4.67 7.90 -9.36
C GLU A 179 6.09 8.02 -9.90
N GLY A 180 6.44 9.23 -10.34
CA GLY A 180 7.79 9.54 -10.81
C GLY A 180 8.27 8.58 -11.88
N ASN A 181 9.44 7.97 -11.62
CA ASN A 181 10.11 7.06 -12.54
C ASN A 181 9.94 5.58 -12.19
N ASP A 182 8.99 5.26 -11.31
CA ASP A 182 8.74 3.88 -10.92
C ASP A 182 8.21 3.06 -12.10
N THR A 183 8.65 1.81 -12.14
CA THR A 183 8.04 0.78 -12.97
C THR A 183 6.78 0.24 -12.28
N LEU A 184 5.90 -0.41 -13.05
CA LEU A 184 4.70 -1.05 -12.51
C LEU A 184 5.02 -2.00 -11.36
N LEU A 185 6.12 -2.77 -11.47
CA LEU A 185 6.54 -3.68 -10.41
C LEU A 185 7.01 -2.93 -9.15
N GLU A 186 7.82 -1.88 -9.30
CA GLU A 186 8.34 -1.13 -8.15
C GLU A 186 7.22 -0.42 -7.40
N ALA A 187 6.29 0.20 -8.13
CA ALA A 187 5.12 0.84 -7.54
C ALA A 187 4.23 -0.18 -6.81
N ALA A 188 3.97 -1.35 -7.41
CA ALA A 188 3.17 -2.40 -6.78
C ALA A 188 3.83 -2.97 -5.52
N LEU A 189 5.15 -3.22 -5.54
CA LEU A 189 5.87 -3.70 -4.36
C LEU A 189 5.88 -2.64 -3.25
N LYS A 190 6.07 -1.36 -3.58
CA LYS A 190 5.98 -0.25 -2.61
C LYS A 190 4.61 -0.16 -1.96
N ALA A 191 3.54 -0.44 -2.73
CA ALA A 191 2.17 -0.54 -2.23
C ALA A 191 1.89 -1.84 -1.43
N GLY A 192 2.90 -2.69 -1.23
CA GLY A 192 2.78 -3.92 -0.46
C GLY A 192 2.06 -5.05 -1.19
N LEU A 193 2.09 -5.09 -2.52
CA LEU A 193 1.50 -6.16 -3.33
C LEU A 193 2.53 -7.26 -3.59
N ALA A 194 2.18 -8.50 -3.29
CA ALA A 194 3.09 -9.65 -3.37
C ALA A 194 3.10 -10.28 -4.78
N LEU A 195 3.45 -9.50 -5.80
CA LEU A 195 3.48 -9.96 -7.19
C LEU A 195 4.57 -10.99 -7.47
N ASN A 196 4.39 -11.76 -8.55
CA ASN A 196 5.42 -12.67 -9.05
C ASN A 196 6.56 -11.88 -9.73
N TYR A 197 7.80 -12.06 -9.28
CA TYR A 197 9.00 -11.53 -9.91
C TYR A 197 10.23 -12.34 -9.47
N GLY A 198 11.39 -12.06 -10.08
CA GLY A 198 12.68 -12.64 -9.66
C GLY A 198 13.87 -11.72 -9.90
N CYS A 199 14.07 -11.26 -11.14
CA CYS A 199 15.23 -10.44 -11.50
C CYS A 199 15.02 -8.93 -11.46
N SER A 200 13.77 -8.46 -11.57
CA SER A 200 13.42 -7.03 -11.68
C SER A 200 14.27 -6.22 -12.67
N SER A 201 14.80 -6.88 -13.71
CA SER A 201 15.71 -6.30 -14.71
C SER A 201 15.36 -6.71 -16.14
N GLY A 202 14.19 -7.32 -16.36
CA GLY A 202 13.72 -7.69 -17.69
C GLY A 202 14.26 -8.99 -18.28
N ASN A 203 14.86 -9.86 -17.46
CA ASN A 203 15.53 -11.08 -17.96
C ASN A 203 14.76 -12.38 -17.72
N CYS A 204 13.99 -12.49 -16.62
CA CYS A 204 13.35 -13.76 -16.22
C CYS A 204 11.91 -13.96 -16.71
N GLY A 205 11.21 -12.91 -17.15
CA GLY A 205 9.80 -12.99 -17.56
C GLY A 205 8.77 -13.23 -16.45
N LEU A 206 9.18 -13.53 -15.21
CA LEU A 206 8.25 -13.80 -14.10
C LEU A 206 7.28 -12.66 -13.74
N CYS A 207 7.66 -11.40 -13.96
CA CYS A 207 6.81 -10.23 -13.71
C CYS A 207 5.91 -9.87 -14.89
N LYS A 208 5.59 -10.86 -15.74
CA LYS A 208 4.73 -10.67 -16.89
C LYS A 208 3.29 -10.50 -16.43
N ALA A 209 2.62 -9.45 -16.92
CA ALA A 209 1.22 -9.16 -16.65
C ALA A 209 0.51 -8.79 -17.95
N ARG A 210 -0.79 -9.05 -18.05
CA ARG A 210 -1.57 -8.70 -19.23
C ARG A 210 -2.23 -7.34 -19.01
N VAL A 211 -2.08 -6.42 -19.96
CA VAL A 211 -2.81 -5.15 -19.94
C VAL A 211 -4.24 -5.41 -20.41
N ILE A 212 -5.22 -5.20 -19.53
CA ILE A 212 -6.65 -5.31 -19.86
C ILE A 212 -7.16 -4.01 -20.47
N SER A 213 -6.78 -2.87 -19.87
CA SER A 213 -7.15 -1.52 -20.32
C SER A 213 -6.06 -0.51 -19.93
N GLY A 214 -6.04 0.63 -20.62
CA GLY A 214 -5.06 1.69 -20.41
C GLY A 214 -3.77 1.47 -21.19
N GLN A 215 -2.82 2.40 -21.02
CA GLN A 215 -1.58 2.43 -21.78
C GLN A 215 -0.35 2.30 -20.87
N VAL A 216 0.63 1.53 -21.35
CA VAL A 216 1.92 1.35 -20.67
C VAL A 216 3.07 1.70 -21.60
N MET A 217 4.14 2.27 -21.04
CA MET A 217 5.33 2.65 -21.79
C MET A 217 6.56 1.94 -21.26
N LYS A 218 7.39 1.44 -22.16
CA LYS A 218 8.71 0.86 -21.83
C LYS A 218 9.64 1.96 -21.35
N THR A 219 10.16 1.83 -20.14
CA THR A 219 11.12 2.77 -19.53
C THR A 219 12.51 2.15 -19.34
N ARG A 220 12.61 0.82 -19.41
CA ARG A 220 13.88 0.09 -19.26
C ARG A 220 14.11 -0.90 -20.39
N HIS A 221 15.38 -1.12 -20.70
CA HIS A 221 15.76 -2.23 -21.57
C HIS A 221 15.42 -3.58 -20.94
N PHE A 222 15.13 -4.58 -21.76
CA PHE A 222 14.90 -5.95 -21.34
C PHE A 222 15.31 -6.90 -22.46
N ASP A 223 15.91 -8.03 -22.09
CA ASP A 223 16.37 -9.05 -23.02
C ASP A 223 15.36 -10.20 -23.17
N TYR A 224 14.39 -10.29 -22.26
CA TYR A 224 13.37 -11.33 -22.30
C TYR A 224 12.49 -11.18 -23.57
N VAL A 225 12.40 -12.25 -24.34
CA VAL A 225 11.62 -12.26 -25.58
C VAL A 225 10.18 -12.69 -25.28
N LEU A 226 9.25 -11.73 -25.37
CA LEU A 226 7.83 -12.04 -25.44
C LEU A 226 7.52 -12.66 -26.81
N SER A 227 6.85 -13.80 -26.81
CA SER A 227 6.35 -14.45 -28.02
C SER A 227 5.29 -13.59 -28.73
N GLU A 228 5.09 -13.81 -30.03
CA GLU A 228 4.07 -13.07 -30.78
C GLU A 228 2.65 -13.21 -30.21
N PRO A 229 2.19 -14.41 -29.76
CA PRO A 229 0.90 -14.54 -29.08
C PRO A 229 0.82 -13.70 -27.79
N GLU A 230 1.90 -13.64 -27.01
CA GLU A 230 1.93 -12.83 -25.78
C GLU A 230 1.81 -11.34 -26.07
N LYS A 231 2.53 -10.85 -27.10
CA LYS A 231 2.41 -9.46 -27.55
C LYS A 231 0.99 -9.14 -28.02
N GLN A 232 0.40 -10.02 -28.82
CA GLN A 232 -0.97 -9.86 -29.32
C GLN A 232 -2.01 -9.86 -28.20
N GLN A 233 -1.77 -10.60 -27.12
CA GLN A 233 -2.63 -10.61 -25.93
C GLN A 233 -2.40 -9.43 -24.99
N GLY A 234 -1.45 -8.53 -25.29
CA GLY A 234 -1.16 -7.35 -24.48
C GLY A 234 -0.29 -7.64 -23.25
N TYR A 235 0.53 -8.70 -23.27
CA TYR A 235 1.46 -8.96 -22.18
C TYR A 235 2.63 -7.99 -22.15
N THR A 236 2.99 -7.56 -20.95
CA THR A 236 4.10 -6.66 -20.68
C THR A 236 4.92 -7.11 -19.48
N LEU A 237 6.17 -6.65 -19.39
CA LEU A 237 7.04 -6.88 -18.23
C LEU A 237 6.91 -5.72 -17.26
N MET A 238 6.26 -5.95 -16.11
CA MET A 238 6.03 -4.91 -15.11
C MET A 238 7.31 -4.26 -14.59
N CYS A 239 8.44 -4.96 -14.58
CA CYS A 239 9.73 -4.42 -14.13
C CYS A 239 10.43 -3.49 -15.13
N CYS A 240 9.89 -3.35 -16.35
CA CYS A 240 10.47 -2.56 -17.43
C CYS A 240 9.51 -1.55 -18.06
N HIS A 241 8.26 -1.55 -17.62
CA HIS A 241 7.21 -0.66 -18.11
C HIS A 241 6.63 0.18 -16.97
N THR A 242 6.16 1.36 -17.30
CA THR A 242 5.41 2.27 -16.42
C THR A 242 4.02 2.53 -17.00
N ALA A 243 3.11 3.09 -16.21
CA ALA A 243 1.76 3.44 -16.64
C ALA A 243 1.71 4.87 -17.21
N VAL A 244 1.09 5.01 -18.37
CA VAL A 244 0.86 6.29 -19.06
C VAL A 244 -0.52 6.85 -18.70
N SER A 245 -1.55 6.01 -18.72
CA SER A 245 -2.90 6.35 -18.25
C SER A 245 -3.27 5.51 -17.02
N ASP A 246 -4.53 5.57 -16.60
CA ASP A 246 -5.03 4.61 -15.63
C ASP A 246 -5.10 3.21 -16.29
N VAL A 247 -4.50 2.21 -15.64
CA VAL A 247 -4.28 0.88 -16.23
C VAL A 247 -4.96 -0.20 -15.40
N THR A 248 -5.61 -1.15 -16.07
CA THR A 248 -6.04 -2.39 -15.44
C THR A 248 -5.14 -3.53 -15.90
N LEU A 249 -4.50 -4.24 -14.96
CA LEU A 249 -3.61 -5.36 -15.24
C LEU A 249 -4.19 -6.67 -14.73
N GLU A 250 -4.05 -7.74 -15.51
CA GLU A 250 -4.20 -9.10 -15.01
C GLU A 250 -2.85 -9.62 -14.52
N ALA A 251 -2.74 -9.85 -13.22
CA ALA A 251 -1.54 -10.39 -12.59
C ALA A 251 -1.91 -11.21 -11.35
N LEU A 252 -1.12 -12.24 -11.07
CA LEU A 252 -1.28 -13.05 -9.86
C LEU A 252 -0.44 -12.48 -8.72
N GLU A 253 -1.09 -12.35 -7.56
CA GLU A 253 -0.47 -12.01 -6.29
C GLU A 253 -0.36 -13.28 -5.42
N ALA A 254 0.74 -13.40 -4.70
CA ALA A 254 0.88 -14.40 -3.66
C ALA A 254 -0.02 -14.02 -2.48
N SER A 255 -0.93 -14.91 -2.10
CA SER A 255 -1.84 -14.74 -0.96
C SER A 255 -1.47 -15.61 0.23
N SER A 256 -0.64 -16.63 -0.02
CA SER A 256 -0.23 -17.64 0.95
C SER A 256 1.27 -17.91 0.86
N ALA A 257 1.83 -18.52 1.92
CA ALA A 257 3.22 -18.93 1.94
C ALA A 257 3.55 -19.94 0.81
N SER A 258 2.60 -20.80 0.44
CA SER A 258 2.76 -21.77 -0.63
C SER A 258 2.91 -21.15 -2.03
N ASP A 259 2.46 -19.91 -2.21
CA ASP A 259 2.57 -19.19 -3.49
C ASP A 259 3.98 -18.67 -3.75
N ILE A 260 4.86 -18.72 -2.73
CA ILE A 260 6.25 -18.27 -2.83
C ILE A 260 7.19 -19.47 -2.74
N PRO A 261 7.97 -19.75 -3.81
CA PRO A 261 8.93 -20.83 -3.77
C PRO A 261 10.11 -20.47 -2.85
N LYS A 262 10.74 -21.50 -2.29
CA LYS A 262 12.02 -21.35 -1.59
C LYS A 262 13.10 -20.96 -2.61
N GLN A 263 13.87 -19.95 -2.25
CA GLN A 263 14.91 -19.31 -3.05
C GLN A 263 16.20 -19.34 -2.25
N GLN A 264 17.32 -19.50 -2.95
CA GLN A 264 18.65 -19.29 -2.40
C GLN A 264 19.28 -18.08 -3.08
N ILE A 265 19.60 -17.05 -2.31
CA ILE A 265 20.23 -15.83 -2.81
C ILE A 265 21.54 -15.54 -2.07
N SER A 266 22.42 -14.79 -2.72
CA SER A 266 23.65 -14.28 -2.11
C SER A 266 23.52 -12.78 -1.90
N ALA A 267 23.39 -12.35 -0.64
CA ALA A 267 23.23 -10.95 -0.26
C ALA A 267 24.54 -10.41 0.35
N LYS A 268 24.81 -9.11 0.16
CA LYS A 268 26.00 -8.47 0.72
C LYS A 268 25.69 -7.78 2.04
N VAL A 269 26.57 -7.90 3.02
CA VAL A 269 26.48 -7.13 4.28
C VAL A 269 26.65 -5.65 3.95
N LYS A 270 25.59 -4.88 4.14
CA LYS A 270 25.59 -3.43 3.94
C LYS A 270 26.02 -2.70 5.21
N ALA A 271 25.57 -3.17 6.36
CA ALA A 271 25.96 -2.66 7.67
C ALA A 271 25.67 -3.68 8.77
N VAL A 272 26.43 -3.60 9.87
CA VAL A 272 26.16 -4.28 11.13
C VAL A 272 26.20 -3.21 12.22
N THR A 273 25.10 -3.02 12.94
CA THR A 273 24.95 -1.95 13.95
C THR A 273 24.53 -2.56 15.28
N GLN A 274 25.23 -2.23 16.37
CA GLN A 274 24.81 -2.65 17.69
C GLN A 274 23.62 -1.78 18.16
N LEU A 275 22.48 -2.40 18.49
CA LEU A 275 21.27 -1.72 18.95
C LEU A 275 21.19 -1.68 20.48
N SER A 276 21.65 -2.74 21.16
CA SER A 276 21.72 -2.82 22.62
C SER A 276 22.88 -3.70 23.08
N GLN A 277 22.99 -4.04 24.36
CA GLN A 277 24.07 -4.91 24.85
C GLN A 277 23.97 -6.33 24.27
N ASN A 278 22.76 -6.78 23.94
CA ASN A 278 22.48 -8.13 23.48
C ASN A 278 21.81 -8.20 22.10
N MET A 279 21.69 -7.08 21.37
CA MET A 279 21.03 -7.02 20.07
C MET A 279 21.87 -6.33 19.00
N MET A 280 22.03 -6.96 17.84
CA MET A 280 22.62 -6.37 16.63
C MET A 280 21.61 -6.28 15.49
N LEU A 281 21.65 -5.18 14.74
CA LEU A 281 20.98 -5.04 13.46
C LEU A 281 21.94 -5.44 12.33
N LEU A 282 21.62 -6.54 11.66
CA LEU A 282 22.28 -6.95 10.43
C LEU A 282 21.48 -6.44 9.23
N HIS A 283 22.11 -5.63 8.39
CA HIS A 283 21.53 -5.15 7.14
C HIS A 283 22.20 -5.86 5.96
N LEU A 284 21.43 -6.68 5.23
CA LEU A 284 21.85 -7.30 3.99
C LEU A 284 21.23 -6.59 2.78
N GLN A 285 22.01 -6.47 1.70
CA GLN A 285 21.55 -5.95 0.43
C GLN A 285 21.53 -7.05 -0.63
N THR A 286 20.36 -7.29 -1.23
CA THR A 286 20.20 -8.27 -2.30
C THR A 286 20.73 -7.71 -3.64
N PRO A 287 21.26 -8.57 -4.52
CA PRO A 287 21.66 -8.16 -5.86
C PRO A 287 20.42 -7.78 -6.67
N ARG A 288 20.58 -6.84 -7.61
CA ARG A 288 19.45 -6.38 -8.43
C ARG A 288 18.82 -7.52 -9.23
N SER A 289 19.63 -8.46 -9.70
CA SER A 289 19.28 -9.58 -10.57
C SER A 289 18.64 -10.78 -9.86
N HIS A 290 18.72 -10.86 -8.53
CA HIS A 290 18.16 -11.97 -7.78
C HIS A 290 17.76 -11.50 -6.38
N ARG A 291 16.49 -11.11 -6.25
CA ARG A 291 15.92 -10.58 -5.01
C ARG A 291 15.19 -11.68 -4.26
N LEU A 292 15.04 -11.53 -2.95
CA LEU A 292 14.26 -12.45 -2.14
C LEU A 292 12.78 -12.05 -2.24
N ARG A 293 11.93 -12.92 -2.78
CA ARG A 293 10.48 -12.79 -2.62
C ARG A 293 10.04 -13.42 -1.31
N PHE A 294 9.28 -12.70 -0.49
CA PHE A 294 8.74 -13.18 0.79
C PHE A 294 7.48 -12.38 1.18
N LEU A 295 6.73 -12.89 2.14
CA LEU A 295 5.60 -12.19 2.78
C LEU A 295 6.01 -11.69 4.17
N ALA A 296 5.39 -10.59 4.62
CA ALA A 296 5.67 -10.01 5.93
C ALA A 296 5.37 -11.02 7.05
N GLY A 297 6.31 -11.16 7.99
CA GLY A 297 6.26 -12.13 9.09
C GLY A 297 7.05 -13.43 8.86
N GLN A 298 7.56 -13.67 7.65
CA GLN A 298 8.37 -14.85 7.33
C GLN A 298 9.82 -14.77 7.84
N SER A 299 10.45 -15.94 7.96
CA SER A 299 11.87 -16.12 8.35
C SER A 299 12.72 -16.67 7.20
N VAL A 300 14.04 -16.62 7.36
CA VAL A 300 15.03 -17.21 6.45
C VAL A 300 16.16 -17.85 7.24
N THR A 301 16.81 -18.81 6.61
CA THR A 301 18.08 -19.35 7.08
C THR A 301 19.23 -18.52 6.51
N LEU A 302 20.01 -17.90 7.38
CA LEU A 302 21.25 -17.19 7.04
C LEU A 302 22.45 -18.12 7.18
N GLY A 303 23.45 -17.98 6.32
CA GLY A 303 24.68 -18.77 6.35
C GLY A 303 24.49 -20.24 5.97
N HIS A 304 23.40 -20.59 5.26
CA HIS A 304 23.04 -22.00 4.95
C HIS A 304 24.18 -22.82 4.32
N VAL A 305 25.04 -22.19 3.52
CA VAL A 305 26.15 -22.84 2.79
C VAL A 305 27.52 -22.59 3.47
N GLU A 306 27.56 -21.70 4.47
CA GLU A 306 28.77 -21.35 5.20
C GLU A 306 28.89 -22.20 6.48
N ALA A 307 30.08 -22.22 7.10
CA ALA A 307 30.25 -22.82 8.42
C ALA A 307 29.45 -22.02 9.45
N GLY A 308 28.22 -22.44 9.68
CA GLY A 308 27.29 -21.90 10.66
C GLY A 308 26.05 -21.28 10.01
N SER A 309 24.91 -21.86 10.33
CA SER A 309 23.60 -21.40 9.89
C SER A 309 22.73 -21.02 11.08
N GLY A 310 21.78 -20.13 10.84
CA GLY A 310 20.78 -19.73 11.82
C GLY A 310 19.51 -19.27 11.13
N GLU A 311 18.36 -19.59 11.72
CA GLU A 311 17.08 -19.09 11.26
C GLU A 311 16.73 -17.78 11.96
N PHE A 312 16.36 -16.78 11.18
CA PHE A 312 16.02 -15.45 11.69
C PHE A 312 14.78 -14.91 10.98
N PRO A 313 13.86 -14.26 11.71
CA PRO A 313 12.78 -13.49 11.10
C PRO A 313 13.33 -12.36 10.25
N ILE A 314 12.71 -12.13 9.09
CA ILE A 314 13.01 -10.94 8.30
C ILE A 314 12.31 -9.75 8.99
N ALA A 315 13.08 -8.76 9.44
CA ALA A 315 12.56 -7.60 10.18
C ALA A 315 12.19 -6.39 9.32
N SER A 316 12.48 -6.45 8.02
CA SER A 316 12.14 -5.41 7.02
C SER A 316 10.82 -5.72 6.32
N CYS A 317 10.15 -4.70 5.78
CA CYS A 317 9.00 -4.93 4.88
C CYS A 317 9.42 -5.61 3.55
N PRO A 318 8.65 -6.59 3.03
CA PRO A 318 8.79 -7.06 1.64
C PRO A 318 8.61 -5.95 0.58
N CYS A 319 8.02 -4.81 0.96
CA CYS A 319 7.91 -3.61 0.15
C CYS A 319 9.25 -3.06 -0.34
N ASN A 320 10.33 -3.33 0.40
CA ASN A 320 11.70 -3.00 0.01
C ASN A 320 12.48 -4.30 -0.26
N ASP A 321 12.31 -4.81 -1.47
CA ASP A 321 12.84 -6.11 -1.92
C ASP A 321 14.38 -6.20 -2.03
N ARG A 322 15.09 -5.10 -1.75
CA ARG A 322 16.56 -5.04 -1.80
C ARG A 322 17.25 -4.90 -0.45
N ASP A 323 16.54 -4.40 0.55
CA ASP A 323 17.11 -4.16 1.88
C ASP A 323 16.48 -5.14 2.88
N LEU A 324 17.24 -6.17 3.24
CA LEU A 324 16.83 -7.15 4.25
C LEU A 324 17.44 -6.78 5.60
N GLN A 325 16.62 -6.75 6.65
CA GLN A 325 17.05 -6.45 8.02
C GLN A 325 16.79 -7.64 8.93
N PHE A 326 17.73 -7.90 9.84
CA PHE A 326 17.63 -8.99 10.83
C PHE A 326 18.09 -8.48 12.19
N HIS A 327 17.37 -8.87 13.25
CA HIS A 327 17.74 -8.55 14.62
C HIS A 327 18.40 -9.80 15.24
N ILE A 328 19.70 -9.72 15.45
CA ILE A 328 20.55 -10.84 15.87
C ILE A 328 20.82 -10.71 17.36
N GLN A 329 20.12 -11.50 18.16
CA GLN A 329 20.35 -11.57 19.60
C GLN A 329 21.57 -12.44 19.90
N ARG A 330 22.39 -12.01 20.87
CA ARG A 330 23.56 -12.76 21.31
C ARG A 330 23.18 -14.14 21.86
N GLY A 331 23.88 -15.18 21.45
CA GLY A 331 23.67 -16.57 21.90
C GLY A 331 22.42 -17.26 21.33
N VAL A 332 21.61 -16.57 20.53
CA VAL A 332 20.37 -17.10 19.91
C VAL A 332 20.53 -17.13 18.40
N GLY A 333 20.07 -18.20 17.74
CA GLY A 333 20.21 -18.36 16.29
C GLY A 333 21.50 -19.07 15.86
N GLY A 334 22.06 -19.90 16.74
CA GLY A 334 23.16 -20.81 16.43
C GLY A 334 24.50 -20.11 16.16
N SER A 335 25.38 -20.82 15.47
CA SER A 335 26.75 -20.35 15.18
C SER A 335 26.80 -19.14 14.25
N PHE A 336 25.73 -18.86 13.50
CA PHE A 336 25.65 -17.63 12.71
C PHE A 336 25.59 -16.39 13.62
N SER A 337 24.85 -16.44 14.73
CA SER A 337 24.81 -15.32 15.68
C SER A 337 26.20 -15.01 16.23
N GLU A 338 26.94 -16.03 16.66
CA GLU A 338 28.33 -15.86 17.11
C GLU A 338 29.23 -15.27 16.02
N LYS A 339 29.06 -15.66 14.75
CA LYS A 339 29.79 -15.05 13.63
C LYS A 339 29.51 -13.55 13.51
N VAL A 340 28.26 -13.12 13.65
CA VAL A 340 27.91 -11.68 13.63
C VAL A 340 28.58 -10.95 14.79
N TRP A 341 28.49 -11.50 16.01
CA TRP A 341 29.05 -10.88 17.21
C TRP A 341 30.59 -10.87 17.25
N ASN A 342 31.25 -11.81 16.57
CA ASN A 342 32.71 -11.88 16.47
C ASN A 342 33.29 -10.98 15.35
N GLY A 343 32.47 -10.15 14.70
CA GLY A 343 32.95 -9.09 13.81
C GLY A 343 32.75 -9.35 12.33
N LEU A 344 31.51 -9.68 11.93
CA LEU A 344 31.12 -9.73 10.51
C LEU A 344 31.32 -8.36 9.83
N LYS A 345 32.03 -8.33 8.70
CA LYS A 345 32.44 -7.09 8.02
C LYS A 345 31.46 -6.70 6.91
N THR A 346 31.39 -5.39 6.67
CA THR A 346 30.68 -4.83 5.52
C THR A 346 31.30 -5.33 4.22
N GLY A 347 30.46 -5.66 3.23
CA GLY A 347 30.84 -6.19 1.93
C GLY A 347 30.93 -7.72 1.87
N GLU A 348 30.98 -8.42 3.01
CA GLU A 348 30.92 -9.88 3.04
C GLU A 348 29.63 -10.39 2.40
N THR A 349 29.70 -11.55 1.77
CA THR A 349 28.55 -12.18 1.13
C THR A 349 27.99 -13.25 2.05
N ILE A 350 26.68 -13.19 2.30
CA ILE A 350 25.93 -14.12 3.13
C ILE A 350 24.91 -14.83 2.26
N THR A 351 24.86 -16.15 2.38
CA THR A 351 23.80 -16.94 1.73
C THR A 351 22.51 -16.84 2.54
N VAL A 352 21.40 -16.55 1.85
CA VAL A 352 20.05 -16.48 2.40
C VAL A 352 19.20 -17.55 1.74
N TYR A 353 18.53 -18.39 2.54
CA TYR A 353 17.66 -19.46 2.06
C TYR A 353 16.29 -19.40 2.72
N GLY A 354 15.21 -19.43 1.93
CA GLY A 354 13.83 -19.32 2.40
C GLY A 354 12.92 -18.73 1.31
N PRO A 355 11.76 -18.16 1.64
CA PRO A 355 11.27 -17.89 2.99
C PRO A 355 10.65 -19.11 3.68
N TRP A 356 10.45 -18.99 4.98
CA TRP A 356 9.79 -19.97 5.85
C TRP A 356 8.68 -19.33 6.68
N GLY A 357 7.75 -20.15 7.14
CA GLY A 357 6.71 -19.75 8.06
C GLY A 357 5.40 -19.30 7.39
N ASP A 358 4.32 -19.57 8.11
CA ASP A 358 2.94 -19.23 7.73
C ASP A 358 2.35 -18.13 8.62
N TYR A 359 3.20 -17.48 9.44
CA TYR A 359 2.82 -16.31 10.22
C TYR A 359 2.80 -15.08 9.31
N LEU A 360 1.64 -14.82 8.72
CA LEU A 360 1.45 -13.82 7.66
C LEU A 360 0.51 -12.71 8.10
N PHE A 361 0.72 -11.51 7.55
CA PHE A 361 -0.23 -10.42 7.68
C PHE A 361 -1.53 -10.73 6.93
N ARG A 362 -2.67 -10.54 7.58
CA ARG A 362 -3.99 -10.73 6.98
C ARG A 362 -4.41 -9.50 6.23
N GLU A 363 -4.30 -9.65 4.95
CA GLU A 363 -4.34 -8.59 3.97
C GLU A 363 -5.76 -8.14 3.56
N GLU A 364 -6.77 -8.95 3.86
CA GLU A 364 -8.19 -8.70 3.52
C GLU A 364 -8.96 -8.01 4.65
N SER A 365 -8.41 -8.00 5.87
CA SER A 365 -9.10 -7.40 7.00
C SER A 365 -9.03 -5.88 6.93
N GLN A 366 -10.16 -5.25 7.21
CA GLN A 366 -10.31 -3.80 7.29
C GLN A 366 -10.46 -3.31 8.74
N ASN A 367 -10.16 -4.17 9.73
CA ASN A 367 -10.19 -3.76 11.14
C ASN A 367 -8.87 -3.04 11.48
N GLY A 368 -8.87 -2.28 12.57
CA GLY A 368 -7.61 -1.86 13.19
C GLY A 368 -6.78 -3.08 13.63
N VAL A 369 -5.47 -2.89 13.75
CA VAL A 369 -4.51 -3.96 14.03
C VAL A 369 -3.76 -3.68 15.31
N MET A 370 -3.53 -4.72 16.10
CA MET A 370 -2.74 -4.69 17.31
C MET A 370 -1.58 -5.67 17.21
N PHE A 371 -0.38 -5.15 17.41
CA PHE A 371 0.86 -5.91 17.45
C PHE A 371 1.35 -6.00 18.88
N ILE A 372 1.58 -7.21 19.37
CA ILE A 372 2.14 -7.49 20.69
C ILE A 372 3.51 -8.14 20.49
N ALA A 373 4.56 -7.35 20.70
CA ALA A 373 5.94 -7.80 20.62
C ALA A 373 6.46 -8.13 22.02
N PHE A 374 7.03 -9.31 22.17
CA PHE A 374 7.71 -9.76 23.38
C PHE A 374 9.21 -9.87 23.10
N ASP A 375 10.02 -9.04 23.76
CA ASP A 375 11.48 -8.99 23.63
C ASP A 375 11.93 -8.96 22.15
N ARG A 376 12.56 -10.06 21.69
CA ARG A 376 13.08 -10.22 20.31
C ARG A 376 12.00 -10.37 19.25
N GLY A 377 10.76 -10.68 19.65
CA GLY A 377 9.62 -10.78 18.74
C GLY A 377 9.28 -9.48 18.01
N TYR A 378 9.81 -8.35 18.48
CA TYR A 378 9.76 -7.08 17.75
C TYR A 378 10.32 -7.18 16.34
N ALA A 379 11.31 -8.06 16.05
CA ALA A 379 11.82 -8.25 14.70
C ALA A 379 10.71 -8.66 13.71
N THR A 380 9.95 -9.71 14.04
CA THR A 380 8.82 -10.17 13.23
C THR A 380 7.74 -9.10 13.14
N ILE A 381 7.36 -8.51 14.29
CA ILE A 381 6.33 -7.47 14.36
C ILE A 381 6.70 -6.25 13.51
N LYS A 382 7.97 -5.85 13.50
CA LYS A 382 8.45 -4.73 12.68
C LYS A 382 8.19 -4.96 11.19
N SER A 383 8.37 -6.19 10.69
CA SER A 383 8.05 -6.53 9.30
C SER A 383 6.56 -6.35 9.00
N LEU A 384 5.69 -6.87 9.86
CA LEU A 384 4.24 -6.73 9.72
C LEU A 384 3.79 -5.27 9.84
N LEU A 385 4.36 -4.52 10.79
CA LEU A 385 4.06 -3.12 11.06
C LEU A 385 4.43 -2.25 9.86
N GLU A 386 5.67 -2.35 9.37
CA GLU A 386 6.12 -1.57 8.21
C GLU A 386 5.33 -1.90 6.95
N HIS A 387 4.88 -3.16 6.81
CA HIS A 387 4.03 -3.62 5.72
C HIS A 387 2.61 -3.08 5.81
N SER A 388 1.97 -3.18 6.98
CA SER A 388 0.64 -2.59 7.24
C SER A 388 0.64 -1.09 6.95
N MET A 389 1.71 -0.39 7.34
CA MET A 389 1.89 1.04 7.06
C MET A 389 2.06 1.35 5.58
N ALA A 390 2.83 0.54 4.85
CA ALA A 390 3.03 0.74 3.40
C ALA A 390 1.73 0.56 2.60
N ARG A 391 0.81 -0.24 3.11
CA ARG A 391 -0.50 -0.50 2.50
C ARG A 391 -1.56 0.53 2.85
N GLU A 392 -1.35 1.32 3.91
CA GLU A 392 -2.33 2.26 4.46
C GLU A 392 -3.73 1.65 4.71
N SER A 393 -3.75 0.35 5.03
CA SER A 393 -4.99 -0.45 5.06
C SER A 393 -5.66 -0.53 6.43
N ALA A 394 -4.90 -0.30 7.51
CA ALA A 394 -5.41 -0.34 8.88
C ALA A 394 -5.91 1.03 9.30
N GLU A 395 -7.12 1.09 9.86
CA GLU A 395 -7.68 2.31 10.43
C GLU A 395 -6.82 2.83 11.59
N ASP A 396 -6.55 1.96 12.56
CA ASP A 396 -5.68 2.21 13.72
C ASP A 396 -4.65 1.09 13.86
N MET A 397 -3.43 1.44 14.28
CA MET A 397 -2.34 0.50 14.55
C MET A 397 -1.83 0.71 15.97
N ILE A 398 -1.85 -0.34 16.79
CA ILE A 398 -1.34 -0.29 18.16
C ILE A 398 -0.15 -1.25 18.26
N LEU A 399 1.00 -0.76 18.71
CA LEU A 399 2.14 -1.58 19.08
C LEU A 399 2.28 -1.61 20.60
N VAL A 400 2.06 -2.79 21.20
CA VAL A 400 2.45 -3.08 22.58
C VAL A 400 3.77 -3.84 22.54
N TRP A 401 4.83 -3.26 23.12
CA TRP A 401 6.14 -3.90 23.15
C TRP A 401 6.56 -4.16 24.59
N SER A 402 6.58 -5.42 24.98
CA SER A 402 7.10 -5.89 26.26
C SER A 402 8.61 -6.11 26.20
N ALA A 403 9.34 -5.63 27.21
CA ALA A 403 10.76 -5.89 27.40
C ALA A 403 11.06 -6.42 28.82
N SER A 404 11.74 -7.55 28.86
CA SER A 404 12.19 -8.23 30.08
C SER A 404 13.50 -7.65 30.62
N THR A 405 14.25 -6.91 29.79
CA THR A 405 15.49 -6.23 30.17
C THR A 405 15.37 -4.71 30.02
N PRO A 406 16.15 -3.91 30.78
CA PRO A 406 16.14 -2.45 30.65
C PRO A 406 16.49 -1.93 29.24
N ASP A 407 17.26 -2.69 28.47
CA ASP A 407 17.67 -2.37 27.10
C ASP A 407 16.88 -3.13 26.02
N GLY A 408 15.78 -3.80 26.41
CA GLY A 408 14.99 -4.64 25.52
C GLY A 408 14.14 -3.85 24.51
N HIS A 409 13.78 -2.60 24.79
CA HIS A 409 13.16 -1.69 23.81
C HIS A 409 14.21 -1.03 22.91
N TYR A 410 15.08 -1.83 22.30
CA TYR A 410 16.30 -1.41 21.59
C TYR A 410 16.07 -0.50 20.36
N MET A 411 14.82 -0.29 19.94
CA MET A 411 14.42 0.62 18.86
C MET A 411 13.25 1.54 19.28
N SER A 412 13.07 1.79 20.58
CA SER A 412 11.96 2.63 21.10
C SER A 412 11.90 4.02 20.46
N ASN A 413 13.06 4.62 20.16
CA ASN A 413 13.12 5.93 19.51
C ASN A 413 12.47 5.94 18.12
N LEU A 414 12.58 4.85 17.36
CA LEU A 414 11.90 4.73 16.07
C LEU A 414 10.38 4.66 16.28
N CYS A 415 9.91 3.85 17.24
CA CYS A 415 8.49 3.72 17.54
C CYS A 415 7.87 5.05 18.00
N ARG A 416 8.55 5.82 18.86
CA ARG A 416 8.10 7.15 19.29
C ARG A 416 8.05 8.14 18.12
N ALA A 417 9.09 8.16 17.28
CA ALA A 417 9.11 9.00 16.10
C ALA A 417 7.97 8.64 15.12
N MET A 418 7.57 7.38 15.05
CA MET A 418 6.42 6.94 14.26
C MET A 418 5.10 7.39 14.87
N GLU A 419 4.93 7.32 16.19
CA GLU A 419 3.75 7.81 16.91
C GLU A 419 3.59 9.34 16.76
N ASP A 420 4.70 10.08 16.83
CA ASP A 420 4.70 11.53 16.58
C ASP A 420 4.34 11.89 15.11
N ALA A 421 4.65 11.00 14.16
CA ALA A 421 4.49 11.25 12.72
C ALA A 421 3.16 10.72 12.14
N LEU A 422 2.49 9.79 12.82
CA LEU A 422 1.33 9.06 12.32
C LEU A 422 0.20 9.13 13.35
N GLU A 423 -0.85 9.87 13.02
CA GLU A 423 -2.02 10.06 13.90
C GLU A 423 -2.73 8.74 14.26
N ASN A 424 -2.62 7.73 13.41
CA ASN A 424 -3.26 6.43 13.57
C ASN A 424 -2.33 5.32 14.08
N PHE A 425 -1.17 5.68 14.62
CA PHE A 425 -0.24 4.74 15.23
C PHE A 425 -0.03 5.08 16.71
N HIS A 426 -0.19 4.06 17.57
CA HIS A 426 0.00 4.20 19.01
C HIS A 426 1.05 3.21 19.51
N TYR A 427 1.93 3.69 20.39
CA TYR A 427 3.03 2.89 20.91
C TYR A 427 2.99 2.81 22.44
N LEU A 428 2.83 1.58 22.95
CA LEU A 428 2.83 1.26 24.37
C LEU A 428 4.04 0.40 24.74
N PRO A 429 5.15 0.99 25.23
CA PRO A 429 6.24 0.25 25.83
C PRO A 429 5.85 -0.25 27.22
N VAL A 430 6.01 -1.55 27.47
CA VAL A 430 5.80 -2.18 28.78
C VAL A 430 7.12 -2.79 29.25
N SER A 431 7.59 -2.42 30.45
CA SER A 431 8.74 -3.09 31.07
C SER A 431 8.23 -4.09 32.10
N VAL A 432 8.67 -5.33 31.97
CA VAL A 432 8.32 -6.45 32.85
C VAL A 432 9.55 -6.94 33.63
N ALA A 433 10.62 -6.14 33.63
CA ALA A 433 11.86 -6.45 34.33
C ALA A 433 11.62 -6.61 35.84
N GLY A 434 12.07 -7.74 36.40
CA GLY A 434 11.98 -8.00 37.84
C GLY A 434 10.70 -8.70 38.30
N LEU A 435 9.81 -9.11 37.39
CA LEU A 435 8.69 -9.99 37.73
C LEU A 435 9.15 -11.42 38.03
N GLU A 436 8.47 -12.07 38.96
CA GLU A 436 8.85 -13.40 39.47
C GLU A 436 8.63 -14.53 38.46
N SER A 437 7.78 -14.34 37.44
CA SER A 437 7.51 -15.33 36.39
C SER A 437 7.13 -14.72 35.04
N GLU A 438 7.32 -15.49 33.97
CA GLU A 438 6.95 -15.13 32.59
C GLU A 438 5.41 -15.04 32.42
N ASP A 439 4.65 -15.84 33.17
CA ASP A 439 3.18 -15.75 33.22
C ASP A 439 2.73 -14.41 33.82
N ALA A 440 3.43 -13.93 34.85
CA ALA A 440 3.15 -12.62 35.45
C ALA A 440 3.50 -11.49 34.47
N ALA A 441 4.60 -11.63 33.72
CA ALA A 441 5.00 -10.69 32.67
C ALA A 441 3.95 -10.61 31.54
N ALA A 442 3.57 -11.74 30.97
CA ALA A 442 2.52 -11.80 29.96
C ALA A 442 1.20 -11.22 30.51
N SER A 443 0.85 -11.54 31.76
CA SER A 443 -0.34 -11.02 32.41
C SER A 443 -0.34 -9.50 32.53
N GLN A 444 0.75 -8.90 33.01
CA GLN A 444 0.87 -7.45 33.15
C GLN A 444 0.75 -6.73 31.81
N VAL A 445 1.34 -7.29 30.75
CA VAL A 445 1.25 -6.73 29.39
C VAL A 445 -0.19 -6.71 28.90
N ILE A 446 -0.92 -7.81 29.07
CA ILE A 446 -2.33 -7.87 28.66
C ILE A 446 -3.21 -6.95 29.53
N ASP A 447 -2.94 -6.82 30.83
CA ASP A 447 -3.72 -5.92 31.69
C ASP A 447 -3.52 -4.45 31.30
N ALA A 448 -2.27 -4.03 31.08
CA ALA A 448 -1.94 -2.68 30.60
C ALA A 448 -2.61 -2.39 29.24
N LEU A 449 -2.67 -3.39 28.36
CA LEU A 449 -3.36 -3.31 27.08
C LEU A 449 -4.87 -3.13 27.24
N LEU A 450 -5.51 -3.89 28.13
CA LEU A 450 -6.96 -3.81 28.34
C LEU A 450 -7.39 -2.50 29.01
N GLU A 451 -6.54 -1.97 29.88
CA GLU A 451 -6.73 -0.65 30.50
C GLU A 451 -6.60 0.47 29.47
N ALA A 452 -5.54 0.45 28.65
CA ALA A 452 -5.29 1.47 27.64
C ALA A 452 -6.29 1.41 26.47
N TYR A 453 -6.73 0.22 26.06
CA TYR A 453 -7.54 0.01 24.85
C TYR A 453 -8.78 -0.88 25.10
N PRO A 454 -9.85 -0.35 25.71
CA PRO A 454 -11.06 -1.13 26.04
C PRO A 454 -11.78 -1.75 24.83
N LYS A 455 -11.62 -1.14 23.63
CA LYS A 455 -12.20 -1.59 22.36
C LYS A 455 -11.29 -2.53 21.56
N ALA A 456 -10.15 -2.95 22.12
CA ALA A 456 -9.17 -3.79 21.42
C ALA A 456 -9.73 -5.13 20.90
N ARG A 457 -10.85 -5.62 21.45
CA ARG A 457 -11.49 -6.89 21.06
C ARG A 457 -11.94 -6.95 19.59
N GLN A 458 -12.07 -5.80 18.93
CA GLN A 458 -12.48 -5.72 17.52
C GLN A 458 -11.29 -5.78 16.56
N LEU A 459 -10.06 -5.65 17.07
CA LEU A 459 -8.84 -5.58 16.29
C LEU A 459 -8.33 -6.97 15.90
N ASP A 460 -7.54 -7.03 14.84
CA ASP A 460 -6.73 -8.21 14.54
C ASP A 460 -5.44 -8.18 15.34
N ILE A 461 -5.11 -9.29 16.00
CA ILE A 461 -4.02 -9.36 16.97
C ILE A 461 -2.90 -10.25 16.45
N TYR A 462 -1.69 -9.71 16.48
CA TYR A 462 -0.46 -10.37 16.09
C TYR A 462 0.49 -10.40 17.28
N LEU A 463 0.77 -11.59 17.80
CA LEU A 463 1.74 -11.79 18.86
C LEU A 463 3.02 -12.41 18.28
N ALA A 464 4.19 -11.91 18.69
CA ALA A 464 5.46 -12.58 18.40
C ALA A 464 6.40 -12.49 19.60
N GLY A 465 7.03 -13.62 19.96
CA GLY A 465 7.84 -13.71 21.16
C GLY A 465 8.36 -15.11 21.48
N PRO A 466 9.12 -15.22 22.58
CA PRO A 466 9.46 -16.51 23.18
C PRO A 466 8.21 -17.32 23.57
N GLU A 467 8.30 -18.66 23.48
CA GLU A 467 7.16 -19.57 23.72
C GLU A 467 6.54 -19.40 25.12
N ASN A 468 7.39 -19.22 26.13
CA ASN A 468 7.01 -19.03 27.53
C ASN A 468 6.22 -17.74 27.80
N GLN A 469 6.24 -16.76 26.90
CA GLN A 469 5.42 -15.54 27.00
C GLN A 469 4.19 -15.61 26.08
N ILE A 470 4.32 -16.25 24.91
CA ILE A 470 3.24 -16.37 23.92
C ILE A 470 2.09 -17.23 24.42
N ALA A 471 2.39 -18.39 25.02
CA ALA A 471 1.36 -19.30 25.52
C ALA A 471 0.43 -18.63 26.57
N PRO A 472 0.96 -18.04 27.67
CA PRO A 472 0.11 -17.40 28.69
C PRO A 472 -0.60 -16.14 28.16
N ALA A 473 0.06 -15.34 27.31
CA ALA A 473 -0.57 -14.17 26.70
C ALA A 473 -1.79 -14.56 25.85
N ARG A 474 -1.66 -15.63 25.05
CA ARG A 474 -2.77 -16.15 24.24
C ARG A 474 -3.91 -16.67 25.09
N GLU A 475 -3.63 -17.44 26.13
CA GLU A 475 -4.66 -17.96 27.04
C GLU A 475 -5.44 -16.81 27.70
N LYS A 476 -4.73 -15.79 28.20
CA LYS A 476 -5.36 -14.63 28.84
C LYS A 476 -6.20 -13.79 27.88
N LEU A 477 -5.74 -13.60 26.64
CA LEU A 477 -6.52 -12.91 25.60
C LEU A 477 -7.81 -13.68 25.27
N LEU A 478 -7.74 -15.01 25.14
CA LEU A 478 -8.93 -15.82 24.91
C LEU A 478 -9.90 -15.74 26.10
N ALA A 479 -9.39 -15.79 27.33
CA ALA A 479 -10.19 -15.62 28.55
C ALA A 479 -10.82 -14.21 28.66
N ALA A 480 -10.16 -13.18 28.14
CA ALA A 480 -10.66 -11.81 28.07
C ALA A 480 -11.69 -11.56 26.94
N GLY A 481 -12.03 -12.62 26.18
CA GLY A 481 -13.07 -12.59 25.15
C GLY A 481 -12.60 -12.18 23.77
N PHE A 482 -11.30 -12.26 23.47
CA PHE A 482 -10.79 -12.01 22.12
C PHE A 482 -11.06 -13.21 21.21
N PRO A 483 -11.57 -13.00 19.99
CA PRO A 483 -11.94 -14.10 19.13
C PRO A 483 -10.68 -14.78 18.56
N ASN A 484 -10.59 -16.11 18.72
CA ASN A 484 -9.42 -16.90 18.29
C ASN A 484 -9.13 -16.75 16.79
N ASN A 485 -10.18 -16.57 15.97
CA ASN A 485 -9.99 -16.36 14.55
C ASN A 485 -9.32 -15.02 14.22
N LYS A 486 -9.21 -14.04 15.13
CA LYS A 486 -8.48 -12.77 14.95
C LYS A 486 -7.10 -12.75 15.63
N LEU A 487 -6.76 -13.81 16.37
CA LEU A 487 -5.51 -13.91 17.11
C LEU A 487 -4.53 -14.80 16.34
N THR A 488 -3.37 -14.25 16.00
CA THR A 488 -2.28 -14.98 15.34
C THR A 488 -1.02 -14.84 16.18
N ALA A 489 -0.32 -15.95 16.43
CA ALA A 489 0.88 -15.95 17.29
C ALA A 489 2.07 -16.62 16.58
N MET A 490 3.26 -16.09 16.78
CA MET A 490 4.53 -16.67 16.33
C MET A 490 5.48 -16.86 17.53
N VAL A 491 5.99 -18.08 17.66
CA VAL A 491 7.14 -18.34 18.52
C VAL A 491 8.40 -18.08 17.71
N VAL A 492 9.31 -17.30 18.27
CA VAL A 492 10.55 -16.86 17.63
C VAL A 492 11.76 -17.32 18.40
#